data_AF-A0A382SCF9-F1
#
_entry.id   AF-A0A382SCF9-F1
#
_cell.length_a   1.000
_cell.length_b   1.000
_cell.length_c   1.000
_cell.angle_alpha   90.00
_cell.angle_beta   90.00
_cell.angle_gamma   90.00
#
_symmetry.space_group_name_H-M   'P 1'
#
loop_
_entity.id
_entity.type
_entity.pdbx_description
1 polymer ?
#
loop_
_entity_poly.entity_id
_entity_poly.type
_entity_poly.pdbx_seq_one_letter_code
_entity_poly.pdbx_strand_id
1 'polypeptide(L)'
;MNQYRFKLITAFIFCTLLFNLLNGQAELISKTKLYDINGTKYISAVEYAKTQNIRTIFYDDKEKLELRFQNVKLVLSPHSSFIRVNDETYHMYVPIIYDGNDFYIPVTPFLDILNKSGLPIALVDSSEKFILTTAPLYNVNGLSVKNKVNGTIIEINTSKRFTKDVLAASITRGGWLNLT
;
A
#
# COMPACT_ATOMS: atom_id res chain seq x y z
N MET A 1 26.78 -42.54 7.79
CA MET A 1 26.15 -41.58 6.85
C MET A 1 27.21 -41.13 5.85
N ASN A 2 27.02 -41.38 4.55
CA ASN A 2 28.08 -41.27 3.53
C ASN A 2 28.46 -39.78 3.30
N GLN A 3 29.76 -39.42 3.28
CA GLN A 3 30.21 -38.02 3.17
C GLN A 3 29.65 -37.30 1.93
N TYR A 4 29.43 -38.04 0.84
CA TYR A 4 28.78 -37.53 -0.36
C TYR A 4 27.33 -37.07 -0.13
N ARG A 5 26.56 -37.83 0.65
CA ARG A 5 25.18 -37.47 1.00
C ARG A 5 25.13 -36.21 1.87
N PHE A 6 26.10 -36.04 2.77
CA PHE A 6 26.19 -34.85 3.61
C PHE A 6 26.51 -33.59 2.79
N LYS A 7 27.46 -33.67 1.85
CA LYS A 7 27.79 -32.56 0.93
C LYS A 7 26.62 -32.18 0.00
N LEU A 8 25.84 -33.17 -0.44
CA LEU A 8 24.66 -32.93 -1.27
C LEU A 8 23.55 -32.19 -0.51
N ILE A 9 23.32 -32.58 0.76
CA ILE A 9 22.32 -31.96 1.63
C ILE A 9 22.72 -30.52 1.97
N THR A 10 23.99 -30.27 2.30
CA THR A 10 24.45 -28.90 2.58
C THR A 10 24.40 -28.00 1.35
N ALA A 11 24.72 -28.52 0.16
CA ALA A 11 24.56 -27.79 -1.10
C ALA A 11 23.09 -27.46 -1.38
N PHE A 12 22.17 -28.39 -1.11
CA PHE A 12 20.74 -28.17 -1.28
C PHE A 12 20.20 -27.09 -0.32
N ILE A 13 20.59 -27.14 0.96
CA ILE A 13 20.22 -26.12 1.96
C ILE A 13 20.79 -24.75 1.58
N PHE A 14 22.01 -24.70 1.06
CA PHE A 14 22.63 -23.45 0.61
C PHE A 14 21.90 -22.87 -0.62
N CYS A 15 21.52 -23.71 -1.58
CA CYS A 15 20.71 -23.29 -2.73
C CYS A 15 19.33 -22.77 -2.32
N THR A 16 18.65 -23.41 -1.37
CA THR A 16 17.35 -22.90 -0.89
C THR A 16 17.51 -21.60 -0.13
N LEU A 17 18.58 -21.40 0.63
CA LEU A 17 18.88 -20.13 1.30
C LEU A 17 19.15 -19.00 0.29
N LEU A 18 19.94 -19.27 -0.75
CA LEU A 18 20.19 -18.33 -1.85
C LEU A 18 18.91 -17.97 -2.61
N PHE A 19 18.04 -18.95 -2.87
CA PHE A 19 16.75 -18.70 -3.52
C PHE A 19 15.85 -17.79 -2.70
N ASN A 20 15.83 -17.96 -1.37
CA ASN A 20 15.05 -17.07 -0.48
C ASN A 20 15.63 -15.65 -0.42
N LEU A 21 16.97 -15.51 -0.44
CA LEU A 21 17.64 -14.21 -0.48
C LEU A 21 17.34 -13.44 -1.78
N LEU A 22 17.28 -14.13 -2.92
CA LEU A 22 16.96 -13.52 -4.22
C LEU A 22 15.48 -13.10 -4.33
N ASN A 23 14.56 -13.81 -3.68
CA ASN A 23 13.13 -13.47 -3.67
C ASN A 23 12.78 -12.34 -2.68
N GLY A 24 13.68 -11.96 -1.78
CA GLY A 24 13.44 -10.93 -0.76
C GLY A 24 13.48 -9.48 -1.28
N GLN A 25 13.98 -9.25 -2.49
CA GLN A 25 14.05 -7.93 -3.13
C GLN A 25 12.96 -7.77 -4.19
N ALA A 26 11.69 -7.88 -3.79
CA ALA A 26 10.59 -7.45 -4.64
C ALA A 26 10.54 -5.91 -4.65
N GLU A 27 10.41 -5.34 -5.85
CA GLU A 27 10.78 -3.98 -6.23
C GLU A 27 10.29 -2.86 -5.29
N LEU A 28 11.21 -1.99 -4.88
CA LEU A 28 10.94 -0.72 -4.19
C LEU A 28 10.02 0.20 -5.02
N ILE A 29 10.01 -0.01 -6.34
CA ILE A 29 9.29 0.77 -7.34
C ILE A 29 8.30 -0.16 -8.02
N SER A 30 7.01 0.10 -7.83
CA SER A 30 5.96 -0.59 -8.56
C SER A 30 5.51 0.23 -9.76
N LYS A 31 5.20 -0.48 -10.85
CA LYS A 31 4.69 0.10 -12.09
C LYS A 31 3.19 -0.13 -12.18
N THR A 32 2.44 0.95 -12.27
CA THR A 32 1.00 0.91 -12.55
C THR A 32 0.74 1.45 -13.95
N LYS A 33 -0.14 0.79 -14.70
CA LYS A 33 -0.39 1.12 -16.10
C LYS A 33 -1.11 2.47 -16.23
N LEU A 34 -0.75 3.24 -17.26
CA LEU A 34 -1.49 4.42 -17.69
C LEU A 34 -2.43 4.08 -18.86
N TYR A 35 -3.60 4.71 -18.83
CA TYR A 35 -4.66 4.55 -19.81
C TYR A 35 -4.82 5.84 -20.59
N ASP A 36 -4.80 5.77 -21.92
CA ASP A 36 -5.09 6.92 -22.77
C ASP A 36 -6.57 6.89 -23.14
N ILE A 37 -7.32 7.90 -22.70
CA ILE A 37 -8.73 8.06 -23.02
C ILE A 37 -8.90 9.45 -23.64
N ASN A 38 -9.17 9.49 -24.94
CA ASN A 38 -9.34 10.72 -25.72
C ASN A 38 -8.16 11.69 -25.61
N GLY A 39 -6.92 11.19 -25.59
CA GLY A 39 -5.71 12.00 -25.50
C GLY A 39 -5.36 12.48 -24.10
N THR A 40 -6.12 12.08 -23.08
CA THR A 40 -5.79 12.32 -21.67
C THR A 40 -5.33 11.03 -21.00
N LYS A 41 -4.26 11.12 -20.21
CA LYS A 41 -3.73 9.99 -19.43
C LYS A 41 -4.46 9.82 -18.11
N TYR A 42 -4.86 8.59 -17.82
CA TYR A 42 -5.54 8.20 -16.59
C TYR A 42 -4.84 7.05 -15.89
N ILE A 43 -5.07 6.95 -14.59
CA ILE A 43 -4.68 5.81 -13.75
C ILE A 43 -5.94 5.16 -13.17
N SER A 44 -5.94 3.83 -13.10
CA SER A 44 -6.95 3.09 -12.35
C SER A 44 -6.77 3.35 -10.84
N ALA A 45 -7.83 3.85 -10.19
CA ALA A 45 -7.82 4.08 -8.74
C ALA A 45 -7.70 2.77 -7.97
N VAL A 46 -8.35 1.70 -8.45
CA VAL A 46 -8.31 0.39 -7.80
C VAL A 46 -6.93 -0.27 -7.94
N GLU A 47 -6.31 -0.20 -9.12
CA GLU A 47 -4.95 -0.69 -9.36
C GLU A 47 -3.94 0.10 -8.52
N TYR A 48 -4.01 1.44 -8.55
CA TYR A 48 -3.19 2.31 -7.71
C TYR A 48 -3.31 1.94 -6.23
N ALA A 49 -4.55 1.78 -5.74
CA ALA A 49 -4.79 1.44 -4.36
C ALA A 49 -4.21 0.07 -3.99
N LYS A 50 -4.42 -0.94 -4.85
CA LYS A 50 -3.88 -2.29 -4.65
C LYS A 50 -2.36 -2.28 -4.61
N THR A 51 -1.73 -1.64 -5.58
CA THR A 51 -0.26 -1.52 -5.69
C THR A 51 0.35 -0.85 -4.46
N GLN A 52 -0.35 0.15 -3.92
CA GLN A 52 0.10 0.94 -2.78
C GLN A 52 -0.39 0.43 -1.42
N ASN A 53 -1.03 -0.74 -1.38
CA ASN A 53 -1.65 -1.30 -0.18
C ASN A 53 -2.57 -0.29 0.56
N ILE A 54 -3.31 0.48 -0.23
CA ILE A 54 -4.32 1.44 0.21
C ILE A 54 -5.65 0.69 0.36
N ARG A 55 -6.34 0.89 1.48
CA ARG A 55 -7.65 0.28 1.68
C ARG A 55 -8.69 1.01 0.84
N THR A 56 -9.46 0.26 0.07
CA THR A 56 -10.59 0.78 -0.72
C THR A 56 -11.91 0.54 0.02
N ILE A 57 -12.85 1.47 -0.10
CA ILE A 57 -14.25 1.34 0.33
C ILE A 57 -15.11 1.89 -0.79
N PHE A 58 -15.98 1.06 -1.35
CA PHE A 58 -16.94 1.51 -2.35
C PHE A 58 -18.30 1.74 -1.70
N TYR A 59 -18.89 2.90 -1.99
CA TYR A 59 -20.20 3.31 -1.51
C TYR A 59 -21.20 3.19 -2.66
N ASP A 60 -21.85 2.03 -2.77
CA ASP A 60 -22.79 1.71 -3.87
C ASP A 60 -23.92 2.76 -3.98
N ASP A 61 -24.42 3.26 -2.85
CA ASP A 61 -25.51 4.23 -2.77
C ASP A 61 -25.17 5.61 -3.37
N LYS A 62 -23.87 5.93 -3.44
CA LYS A 62 -23.36 7.23 -3.89
C LYS A 62 -22.46 7.12 -5.11
N GLU A 63 -22.19 5.89 -5.54
CA GLU A 63 -21.19 5.54 -6.55
C GLU A 63 -19.82 6.16 -6.25
N LYS A 64 -19.40 6.20 -4.97
CA LYS A 64 -18.12 6.83 -4.58
C LYS A 64 -17.10 5.79 -4.18
N LEU A 65 -15.86 6.03 -4.57
CA LEU A 65 -14.71 5.26 -4.11
C LEU A 65 -13.93 6.06 -3.06
N GLU A 66 -13.75 5.48 -1.89
CA GLU A 66 -12.89 6.01 -0.84
C GLU A 66 -11.60 5.19 -0.73
N LEU A 67 -10.49 5.91 -0.74
CA LEU A 67 -9.13 5.42 -0.57
C LEU A 67 -8.61 5.84 0.82
N ARG A 68 -8.30 4.88 1.67
CA ARG A 68 -7.73 5.10 3.01
C ARG A 68 -6.29 4.66 3.05
N PHE A 69 -5.39 5.64 3.24
CA PHE A 69 -3.98 5.41 3.43
C PHE A 69 -3.51 6.12 4.69
N GLN A 70 -3.10 5.36 5.71
CA GLN A 70 -2.74 5.91 7.02
C GLN A 70 -3.86 6.82 7.57
N ASN A 71 -3.56 8.11 7.81
CA ASN A 71 -4.50 9.10 8.29
C ASN A 71 -5.15 9.91 7.14
N VAL A 72 -4.88 9.55 5.89
CA VAL A 72 -5.38 10.23 4.69
C VAL A 72 -6.59 9.49 4.15
N LYS A 73 -7.67 10.24 3.93
CA LYS A 73 -8.93 9.80 3.32
C LYS A 73 -9.14 10.53 2.01
N LEU A 74 -8.96 9.86 0.88
CA LEU A 74 -9.26 10.40 -0.45
C LEU A 74 -10.61 9.86 -0.93
N VAL A 75 -11.53 10.74 -1.32
CA VAL A 75 -12.84 10.38 -1.87
C VAL A 75 -12.92 10.82 -3.32
N LEU A 76 -13.21 9.84 -4.18
CA LEU A 76 -13.38 9.97 -5.61
C LEU A 76 -14.88 9.91 -5.91
N SER A 77 -15.36 10.90 -6.65
CA SER A 77 -16.73 10.94 -7.15
C SER A 77 -16.71 10.79 -8.67
N PRO A 78 -17.58 9.95 -9.25
CA PRO A 78 -17.60 9.70 -10.68
C PRO A 78 -18.07 10.98 -11.39
N HIS A 79 -17.55 11.20 -12.61
CA HIS A 79 -17.90 12.35 -13.46
C HIS A 79 -17.64 13.73 -12.82
N SER A 80 -16.88 13.76 -11.72
CA SER A 80 -16.52 14.98 -11.00
C SER A 80 -15.04 15.30 -11.23
N SER A 81 -14.75 16.57 -11.47
CA SER A 81 -13.39 17.09 -11.46
C SER A 81 -12.92 17.47 -10.05
N PHE A 82 -13.81 17.40 -9.05
CA PHE A 82 -13.47 17.62 -7.65
C PHE A 82 -13.21 16.30 -6.94
N ILE A 83 -12.11 16.26 -6.17
CA ILE A 83 -11.78 15.19 -5.24
C ILE A 83 -11.64 15.75 -3.84
N ARG A 84 -11.92 14.94 -2.83
CA ARG A 84 -11.79 15.36 -1.43
C ARG A 84 -10.67 14.58 -0.77
N VAL A 85 -9.68 15.29 -0.23
CA VAL A 85 -8.62 14.72 0.60
C VAL A 85 -8.87 15.20 2.03
N ASN A 86 -9.10 14.26 2.94
CA ASN A 86 -9.55 14.53 4.31
C ASN A 86 -10.83 15.38 4.30
N ASP A 87 -10.71 16.65 4.68
CA ASP A 87 -11.80 17.63 4.75
C ASP A 87 -11.61 18.77 3.73
N GLU A 88 -10.55 18.71 2.91
CA GLU A 88 -10.25 19.68 1.87
C GLU A 88 -10.68 19.18 0.49
N THR A 89 -11.25 20.07 -0.31
CA THR A 89 -11.66 19.77 -1.69
C THR A 89 -10.66 20.35 -2.67
N TYR A 90 -10.20 19.51 -3.58
CA TYR A 90 -9.25 19.84 -4.63
C TYR A 90 -9.96 19.79 -5.98
N HIS A 91 -9.63 20.72 -6.86
CA HIS A 91 -10.15 20.75 -8.23
C HIS A 91 -9.08 20.28 -9.21
N MET A 92 -9.40 19.22 -9.94
CA MET A 92 -8.70 18.79 -11.13
C MET A 92 -9.31 19.50 -12.34
N TYR A 93 -8.55 19.74 -13.40
CA TYR A 93 -9.09 20.36 -14.62
C TYR A 93 -9.76 19.35 -15.58
N VAL A 94 -9.75 18.06 -15.23
CA VAL A 94 -10.41 16.96 -15.95
C VAL A 94 -11.21 16.12 -14.96
N PRO A 95 -12.42 15.64 -15.32
CA PRO A 95 -13.21 14.78 -14.44
C PRO A 95 -12.70 13.34 -14.36
N ILE A 96 -13.08 12.66 -13.27
CA ILE A 96 -12.92 11.22 -13.11
C ILE A 96 -13.91 10.49 -14.04
N ILE A 97 -13.45 9.42 -14.67
CA ILE A 97 -14.30 8.52 -15.47
C ILE A 97 -14.61 7.27 -14.64
N TYR A 98 -15.87 6.87 -14.61
CA TYR A 98 -16.30 5.61 -14.02
C TYR A 98 -16.93 4.74 -15.11
N ASP A 99 -16.47 3.50 -15.27
CA ASP A 99 -16.94 2.56 -16.30
C ASP A 99 -17.88 1.47 -15.74
N GLY A 100 -18.24 1.56 -14.46
CA GLY A 100 -19.01 0.53 -13.75
C GLY A 100 -18.15 -0.48 -12.99
N ASN A 101 -16.83 -0.48 -13.20
CA ASN A 101 -15.88 -1.35 -12.51
C ASN A 101 -14.75 -0.57 -11.83
N ASP A 102 -14.27 0.52 -12.43
CA ASP A 102 -13.12 1.27 -11.94
C ASP A 102 -13.28 2.79 -12.09
N PHE A 103 -12.52 3.52 -11.29
CA PHE A 103 -12.42 4.98 -11.30
C PHE A 103 -11.10 5.37 -11.96
N TYR A 104 -11.17 5.93 -13.15
CA TYR A 104 -10.00 6.45 -13.87
C TYR A 104 -9.77 7.91 -13.49
N ILE A 105 -8.64 8.15 -12.82
CA ILE A 105 -8.25 9.47 -12.33
C ILE A 105 -7.29 10.10 -13.34
N PRO A 106 -7.50 11.34 -13.79
CA PRO A 106 -6.58 12.02 -14.70
C PRO A 106 -5.22 12.26 -14.03
N VAL A 107 -4.16 11.74 -14.63
CA VAL A 107 -2.84 11.61 -13.99
C VAL A 107 -2.23 12.96 -13.64
N THR A 108 -2.12 13.85 -14.63
CA THR A 108 -1.42 15.13 -14.48
C THR A 108 -1.97 15.99 -13.33
N PRO A 109 -3.27 16.32 -13.24
CA PRO A 109 -3.79 17.09 -12.11
C PRO A 109 -3.76 16.32 -10.80
N PHE A 110 -3.84 14.98 -10.84
CA PHE A 110 -3.81 14.17 -9.64
C PHE A 110 -2.42 14.15 -8.97
N LEU A 111 -1.34 14.13 -9.76
CA LEU A 111 0.03 14.18 -9.25
C LEU A 111 0.30 15.44 -8.41
N ASP A 112 -0.22 16.59 -8.85
CA ASP A 112 -0.10 17.85 -8.10
C ASP A 112 -0.78 17.79 -6.73
N ILE A 113 -1.84 17.00 -6.62
CA ILE A 113 -2.59 16.79 -5.37
C ILE A 113 -1.85 15.76 -4.49
N LEU A 114 -1.34 14.67 -5.08
CA LEU A 114 -0.56 13.64 -4.37
C LEU A 114 0.63 14.25 -3.61
N ASN A 115 1.34 15.19 -4.25
CA ASN A 115 2.48 15.90 -3.65
C ASN A 115 2.12 16.71 -2.40
N LYS A 116 0.83 17.01 -2.18
CA LYS A 116 0.32 17.79 -1.05
C LYS A 116 -0.49 16.97 -0.05
N SER A 117 -0.93 15.77 -0.43
CA SER A 117 -1.95 15.00 0.31
C SER A 117 -1.39 13.92 1.25
N GLY A 118 -0.07 13.69 1.28
CA GLY A 118 0.54 12.62 2.08
C GLY A 118 0.22 11.20 1.58
N LEU A 119 -0.34 11.08 0.37
CA LEU A 119 -0.52 9.81 -0.33
C LEU A 119 0.79 9.38 -1.00
N PRO A 120 0.95 8.09 -1.33
CA PRO A 120 2.15 7.61 -2.01
C PRO A 120 2.38 8.35 -3.33
N ILE A 121 3.56 8.96 -3.44
CA ILE A 121 3.96 9.73 -4.62
C ILE A 121 4.11 8.79 -5.81
N ALA A 122 3.71 9.29 -6.97
CA ALA A 122 3.77 8.60 -8.23
C ALA A 122 4.51 9.49 -9.25
N LEU A 123 5.35 8.92 -10.10
CA LEU A 123 6.08 9.62 -11.16
C LEU A 123 5.73 8.99 -12.51
N VAL A 124 5.49 9.80 -13.53
CA VAL A 124 5.27 9.26 -14.89
C VAL A 124 6.63 8.83 -15.47
N ASP A 125 6.66 7.63 -16.05
CA ASP A 125 7.86 7.15 -16.73
C ASP A 125 8.10 7.88 -18.05
N SER A 126 9.33 7.86 -18.56
CA SER A 126 9.69 8.56 -19.82
C SER A 126 8.92 8.05 -21.05
N SER A 127 8.32 6.86 -20.96
CA SER A 127 7.50 6.30 -22.05
C SER A 127 6.03 6.73 -21.99
N GLU A 128 5.61 7.41 -20.91
CA GLU A 128 4.23 7.81 -20.60
C GLU A 128 3.23 6.65 -20.61
N LYS A 129 3.71 5.43 -20.36
CA LYS A 129 2.88 4.22 -20.30
C LYS A 129 2.66 3.74 -18.88
N PHE A 130 3.52 4.16 -17.96
CA PHE A 130 3.48 3.69 -16.59
C PHE A 130 3.67 4.86 -15.63
N ILE A 131 3.03 4.72 -14.48
CA ILE A 131 3.36 5.49 -13.30
C ILE A 131 4.22 4.62 -12.39
N LEU A 132 5.34 5.17 -11.96
CA LEU A 132 6.26 4.59 -11.01
C LEU A 132 5.86 5.06 -9.62
N THR A 133 5.53 4.13 -8.75
CA THR A 133 5.11 4.42 -7.38
C THR A 133 6.04 3.73 -6.41
N THR A 134 6.45 4.41 -5.35
CA THR A 134 7.24 3.78 -4.29
C THR A 134 6.31 3.03 -3.37
N ALA A 135 6.47 1.71 -3.24
CA ALA A 135 5.68 0.94 -2.28
C ALA A 135 5.96 1.42 -0.84
N PRO A 136 4.98 1.35 0.08
CA PRO A 136 5.22 1.69 1.49
C PRO A 136 6.32 0.81 2.10
N LEU A 137 7.39 1.43 2.60
CA LEU A 137 8.56 0.74 3.16
C LEU A 137 8.26 -0.07 4.43
N TYR A 138 7.27 0.37 5.20
CA TYR A 138 6.90 -0.19 6.48
C TYR A 138 5.38 -0.28 6.60
N ASN A 139 4.94 -1.29 7.34
CA ASN A 139 3.52 -1.55 7.58
C ASN A 139 3.11 -1.41 9.05
N VAL A 140 4.05 -1.00 9.91
CA VAL A 140 3.81 -0.56 11.28
C VAL A 140 3.96 0.96 11.31
N ASN A 141 2.89 1.65 11.65
CA ASN A 141 2.77 3.10 11.54
C ASN A 141 2.77 3.79 12.91
N GLY A 142 2.65 3.04 14.00
CA GLY A 142 2.66 3.61 15.35
C GLY A 142 2.36 2.61 16.45
N LEU A 143 2.60 3.05 17.69
CA LEU A 143 2.41 2.30 18.92
C LEU A 143 1.75 3.22 19.96
N SER A 144 0.75 2.71 20.68
CA SER A 144 0.11 3.38 21.80
C SER A 144 0.03 2.43 22.98
N VAL A 145 0.42 2.91 24.17
CA VAL A 145 0.37 2.14 25.41
C VAL A 145 -0.58 2.83 26.37
N LYS A 146 -1.60 2.11 26.84
CA LYS A 146 -2.66 2.60 27.71
C LYS A 146 -2.77 1.73 28.95
N ASN A 147 -2.55 2.31 30.13
CA ASN A 147 -2.78 1.62 31.39
C ASN A 147 -4.27 1.68 31.75
N LYS A 148 -4.86 0.53 32.06
CA LYS A 148 -6.23 0.35 32.54
C LYS A 148 -6.21 -0.26 33.94
N VAL A 149 -7.35 -0.21 34.62
CA VAL A 149 -7.52 -0.74 35.98
C VAL A 149 -7.17 -2.24 36.06
N ASN A 150 -7.36 -2.98 34.97
CA ASN A 150 -7.16 -4.42 34.88
C ASN A 150 -5.95 -4.83 34.01
N GLY A 151 -5.04 -3.91 33.70
CA GLY A 151 -3.81 -4.22 32.95
C GLY A 151 -3.43 -3.16 31.93
N THR A 152 -2.47 -3.48 31.06
CA THR A 152 -1.96 -2.55 30.04
C THR A 152 -2.40 -3.01 28.65
N ILE A 153 -2.88 -2.08 27.84
CA ILE A 153 -3.16 -2.30 26.41
C ILE A 153 -2.05 -1.70 25.59
N ILE A 154 -1.54 -2.49 24.64
CA ILE A 154 -0.62 -2.05 23.61
C ILE A 154 -1.37 -2.12 22.27
N GLU A 155 -1.60 -0.96 21.67
CA GLU A 155 -2.23 -0.79 20.36
C GLU A 155 -1.16 -0.51 19.31
N ILE A 156 -1.08 -1.34 18.28
CA ILE A 156 -0.14 -1.16 17.16
C ILE A 156 -0.93 -0.84 15.92
N ASN A 157 -0.64 0.32 15.34
CA ASN A 157 -1.32 0.80 14.14
C ASN A 157 -0.59 0.25 12.93
N THR A 158 -1.27 -0.53 12.08
CA THR A 158 -0.66 -1.18 10.92
C THR A 158 -1.40 -0.87 9.63
N SER A 159 -0.70 -0.81 8.50
CA SER A 159 -1.31 -0.65 7.17
C SER A 159 -1.70 -1.99 6.52
N LYS A 160 -1.27 -3.11 7.11
CA LYS A 160 -1.64 -4.46 6.71
C LYS A 160 -2.11 -5.25 7.93
N ARG A 161 -3.09 -6.13 7.74
CA ARG A 161 -3.53 -7.07 8.78
C ARG A 161 -2.51 -8.20 8.92
N PHE A 162 -2.09 -8.44 10.16
CA PHE A 162 -1.32 -9.62 10.55
C PHE A 162 -2.26 -10.71 11.05
N THR A 163 -2.06 -11.93 10.60
CA THR A 163 -2.78 -13.10 11.12
C THR A 163 -2.17 -13.51 12.46
N LYS A 164 -2.94 -14.19 13.33
CA LYS A 164 -2.46 -14.50 14.69
C LYS A 164 -1.26 -15.45 14.70
N ASP A 165 -1.16 -16.30 13.70
CA ASP A 165 -0.09 -17.29 13.51
C ASP A 165 1.25 -16.66 13.14
N VAL A 166 1.27 -15.44 12.61
CA VAL A 166 2.51 -14.71 12.31
C VAL A 166 2.96 -13.76 13.41
N LEU A 167 2.22 -13.70 14.53
CA LEU A 167 2.51 -12.84 15.67
C LEU A 167 3.06 -13.67 16.83
N ALA A 168 4.16 -13.24 17.43
CA ALA A 168 4.77 -13.87 18.59
C ALA A 168 4.99 -12.84 19.71
N ALA A 169 4.66 -13.21 20.93
CA ALA A 169 4.92 -12.40 22.12
C ALA A 169 5.66 -13.22 23.18
N SER A 170 6.64 -12.61 23.85
CA SER A 170 7.35 -13.24 24.96
C SER A 170 7.74 -12.21 26.03
N ILE A 171 7.86 -12.66 27.28
CA ILE A 171 8.37 -11.84 28.38
C ILE A 171 9.67 -12.45 28.87
N THR A 172 10.73 -11.64 28.88
CA THR A 172 12.05 -12.08 29.38
C THR A 172 12.05 -12.18 30.90
N ARG A 173 13.04 -12.87 31.47
CA ARG A 173 13.23 -12.92 32.94
C ARG A 173 13.42 -11.52 33.57
N GLY A 174 13.92 -10.55 32.80
CA GLY A 174 14.07 -9.16 33.22
C GLY A 174 12.80 -8.31 33.08
N GLY A 175 11.67 -8.89 32.68
CA GLY A 175 10.39 -8.19 32.56
C GLY A 175 10.15 -7.49 31.22
N TRP A 176 11.07 -7.57 30.27
CA TRP A 176 10.87 -7.00 28.93
C TRP A 176 9.87 -7.80 28.11
N LEU A 177 8.86 -7.14 27.55
CA LEU A 177 7.94 -7.69 26.56
C LEU A 177 8.55 -7.54 25.17
N ASN A 178 8.77 -8.66 24.48
CA ASN A 178 9.10 -8.71 23.06
C ASN A 178 7.85 -9.07 22.28
N LEU A 179 7.61 -8.34 21.18
CA LEU A 179 6.56 -8.64 20.22
C LEU A 179 7.18 -8.65 18.81
N THR A 180 7.00 -9.75 18.10
CA THR A 180 7.55 -10.01 16.76
C THR A 180 6.43 -10.37 15.80
#